data_AF-A0A533RMR1-F1
#
_entry.id   AF-A0A533RMR1-F1
#
_cell.length_a   1.000
_cell.length_b   1.000
_cell.length_c   1.000
_cell.angle_alpha   90.00
_cell.angle_beta   90.00
_cell.angle_gamma   90.00
#
_symmetry.space_group_name_H-M   'P 1'
#
loop_
_entity.id
_entity.type
_entity.pdbx_description
1 polymer ?
#
loop_
_entity_poly.entity_id
_entity_poly.type
_entity_poly.pdbx_seq_one_letter_code
_entity_poly.pdbx_strand_id
1 'polypeptide(L)'
;MAQTQKRSSPVVLAFFLVVLSGASLAMAFYFLDGASLVSDALESDLADRVVALVEGWFGDGDTGGGGTGGSTTPTSTPGALDLPEGVSREFALRTWAEQVQSQVNIGKLLNGEVRELRFGSNSGDNYAEKMTMTVKFADGTSAPGELYLRKAGENWYVEGLRGMRKAVMGGSADSVGRAESDPPLRLPDISQVDIGVLNTIFDQQAANQPVFEDYVAGNVTCVSIDGVVRGPRTATIAATMYEKDETVKAEIVAVSTTVSGEEQWFLARFRKVATAK
;
A
#
# COMPACT_ATOMS: atom_id res chain seq x y z
N MET A 1 -28.88 -13.53 56.78
CA MET A 1 -29.08 -12.79 55.52
C MET A 1 -28.80 -13.75 54.38
N ALA A 2 -29.85 -14.29 53.74
CA ALA A 2 -29.71 -15.24 52.64
C ALA A 2 -29.39 -14.47 51.36
N GLN A 3 -28.20 -14.71 50.81
CA GLN A 3 -27.74 -14.06 49.58
C GLN A 3 -28.36 -14.81 48.40
N THR A 4 -29.37 -14.21 47.78
CA THR A 4 -30.06 -14.78 46.61
C THR A 4 -29.09 -14.78 45.43
N GLN A 5 -28.48 -15.94 45.15
CA GLN A 5 -27.53 -16.11 44.06
C GLN A 5 -28.28 -16.02 42.73
N LYS A 6 -28.19 -14.86 42.07
CA LYS A 6 -28.81 -14.57 40.78
C LYS A 6 -28.19 -15.48 39.72
N ARG A 7 -28.86 -16.59 39.39
CA ARG A 7 -28.46 -17.52 38.32
C ARG A 7 -28.40 -16.71 37.01
N SER A 8 -27.19 -16.49 36.50
CA SER A 8 -27.00 -15.94 35.17
C SER A 8 -27.56 -16.93 34.15
N SER A 9 -28.38 -16.42 33.22
CA SER A 9 -28.97 -17.22 32.16
C SER A 9 -27.85 -17.78 31.27
N PRO A 10 -27.82 -19.10 30.99
CA PRO A 10 -26.79 -19.72 30.14
C PRO A 10 -26.70 -19.09 28.74
N VAL A 11 -27.78 -18.46 28.28
CA VAL A 11 -27.83 -17.71 27.01
C VAL A 11 -26.93 -16.47 27.02
N VAL A 12 -26.83 -15.78 28.17
CA VAL A 12 -25.99 -14.58 28.29
C VAL A 12 -24.51 -14.98 28.24
N LEU A 13 -24.13 -16.09 28.89
CA LEU A 13 -22.77 -16.60 28.85
C LEU A 13 -22.36 -17.03 27.43
N ALA A 14 -23.25 -17.72 26.71
CA ALA A 14 -23.01 -18.12 25.32
C ALA A 14 -22.83 -16.91 24.40
N PHE A 15 -23.65 -15.86 24.56
CA PHE A 15 -23.52 -14.63 23.79
C PHE A 15 -22.17 -13.92 24.06
N PHE A 16 -21.76 -13.83 25.33
CA PHE A 16 -20.46 -13.27 25.68
C PHE A 16 -19.29 -14.06 25.09
N LEU A 17 -19.38 -15.40 25.06
CA LEU A 17 -18.35 -16.23 24.43
C LEU A 17 -18.26 -16.01 22.93
N VAL A 18 -19.40 -15.93 22.22
CA VAL A 18 -19.39 -15.65 20.77
C VAL A 18 -18.81 -14.27 20.46
N VAL A 19 -19.18 -13.24 21.22
CA VAL A 19 -18.64 -11.88 21.05
C VAL A 19 -17.14 -11.86 21.36
N LEU A 20 -16.70 -12.54 22.42
CA LEU A 20 -15.29 -12.62 22.80
C LEU A 20 -14.48 -13.39 21.74
N SER A 21 -15.02 -14.48 21.20
CA SER A 21 -14.42 -15.25 20.10
C SER A 21 -14.35 -14.44 18.81
N GLY A 22 -15.40 -13.70 18.45
CA GLY A 22 -15.38 -12.82 17.29
C GLY A 22 -14.36 -11.69 17.41
N ALA A 23 -14.28 -11.05 18.58
CA ALA A 23 -13.30 -10.00 18.85
C ALA A 23 -11.85 -10.52 18.86
N SER A 24 -11.62 -11.72 19.40
CA SER A 24 -10.30 -12.35 19.39
C SER A 24 -9.90 -12.84 18.00
N LEU A 25 -10.85 -13.31 17.18
CA LEU A 25 -10.60 -13.64 15.78
C LEU A 25 -10.28 -12.38 14.95
N ALA A 26 -11.01 -11.28 15.15
CA ALA A 26 -10.74 -10.01 14.49
C ALA A 26 -9.39 -9.42 14.90
N MET A 27 -9.02 -9.51 16.18
CA MET A 27 -7.68 -9.13 16.63
C MET A 27 -6.60 -10.06 16.07
N ALA A 28 -6.82 -11.38 16.02
CA ALA A 28 -5.88 -12.30 15.40
C ALA A 28 -5.69 -12.00 13.91
N PHE A 29 -6.77 -11.69 13.18
CA PHE A 29 -6.73 -11.23 11.79
C PHE A 29 -5.96 -9.92 11.62
N TYR A 30 -6.10 -8.99 12.56
CA TYR A 30 -5.38 -7.72 12.57
C TYR A 30 -3.89 -7.89 12.91
N PHE A 31 -3.55 -8.80 13.84
CA PHE A 31 -2.17 -9.00 14.32
C PHE A 31 -1.34 -9.99 13.47
N LEU A 32 -1.98 -10.94 12.78
CA LEU A 32 -1.31 -11.94 11.96
C LEU A 32 -1.24 -11.57 10.48
N ASP A 33 -1.54 -10.31 10.14
CA ASP A 33 -1.61 -9.88 8.74
C ASP A 33 -2.60 -10.74 7.94
N GLY A 34 -3.84 -10.85 8.44
CA GLY A 34 -4.88 -11.69 7.87
C GLY A 34 -5.24 -11.35 6.43
N ALA A 35 -4.87 -10.17 5.92
CA ALA A 35 -5.01 -9.83 4.52
C ALA A 35 -3.95 -10.52 3.64
N SER A 36 -2.71 -10.71 4.12
CA SER A 36 -1.69 -11.49 3.41
C SER A 36 -1.91 -12.99 3.56
N LEU A 37 -2.41 -13.47 4.70
CA LEU A 37 -2.85 -14.87 4.84
C LEU A 37 -4.07 -15.18 3.97
N VAL A 38 -4.98 -14.23 3.79
CA VAL A 38 -6.14 -14.40 2.89
C VAL A 38 -5.73 -14.25 1.42
N SER A 39 -4.79 -13.37 1.06
CA SER A 39 -4.24 -13.34 -0.30
C SER A 39 -3.41 -14.60 -0.60
N ASP A 40 -2.55 -15.06 0.32
CA ASP A 40 -1.79 -16.31 0.18
C ASP A 40 -2.71 -17.56 0.16
N ALA A 41 -3.83 -17.55 0.91
CA ALA A 41 -4.81 -18.63 0.90
C ALA A 41 -5.81 -18.57 -0.26
N LEU A 42 -5.99 -17.40 -0.89
CA LEU A 42 -6.75 -17.22 -2.13
C LEU A 42 -5.88 -17.51 -3.37
N GLU A 43 -4.57 -17.30 -3.29
CA GLU A 43 -3.62 -17.57 -4.37
C GLU A 43 -3.03 -18.99 -4.36
N SER A 44 -3.14 -19.73 -3.25
CA SER A 44 -2.75 -21.14 -3.17
C SER A 44 -3.96 -22.07 -3.07
N ASP A 45 -3.79 -23.31 -3.56
CA ASP A 45 -4.63 -24.54 -3.63
C ASP A 45 -5.68 -24.81 -2.51
N LEU A 46 -5.80 -23.94 -1.52
CA LEU A 46 -6.76 -23.99 -0.42
C LEU A 46 -8.16 -23.49 -0.80
N ALA A 47 -8.29 -22.51 -1.70
CA ALA A 47 -9.60 -22.03 -2.16
C ALA A 47 -10.38 -23.16 -2.85
N ASP A 48 -9.73 -23.92 -3.75
CA ASP A 48 -10.32 -25.08 -4.40
C ASP A 48 -10.60 -26.24 -3.42
N ARG A 49 -9.75 -26.42 -2.40
CA ARG A 49 -9.99 -27.42 -1.34
C ARG A 49 -11.11 -27.03 -0.39
N VAL A 50 -11.28 -25.75 -0.06
CA VAL A 50 -12.36 -25.25 0.80
C VAL A 50 -13.67 -25.24 0.02
N VAL A 51 -13.67 -24.89 -1.27
CA VAL A 51 -14.83 -25.06 -2.15
C VAL A 51 -15.20 -26.54 -2.27
N ALA A 52 -14.24 -27.45 -2.50
CA ALA A 52 -14.50 -28.89 -2.53
C ALA A 52 -14.97 -29.47 -1.18
N LEU A 53 -14.49 -28.92 -0.05
CA LEU A 53 -14.92 -29.32 1.30
C LEU A 53 -16.33 -28.82 1.62
N VAL A 54 -16.70 -27.63 1.13
CA VAL A 54 -18.03 -27.03 1.29
C VAL A 54 -19.04 -27.67 0.34
N GLU A 55 -18.67 -27.97 -0.90
CA GLU A 55 -19.51 -28.68 -1.87
C GLU A 55 -19.74 -30.15 -1.46
N GLY A 56 -18.73 -30.81 -0.88
CA GLY A 56 -18.85 -32.14 -0.28
C GLY A 56 -19.78 -32.22 0.94
N TRP A 57 -20.14 -31.08 1.53
CA TRP A 57 -21.11 -31.00 2.63
C TRP A 57 -22.55 -30.77 2.16
N PHE A 58 -22.77 -30.39 0.90
CA PHE A 58 -24.10 -30.01 0.40
C PHE A 58 -24.55 -30.70 -0.90
N GLY A 59 -23.82 -31.66 -1.46
CA GLY A 59 -24.20 -32.30 -2.74
C GLY A 59 -24.17 -33.83 -2.74
N ASP A 60 -25.33 -34.44 -2.58
CA ASP A 60 -25.67 -35.73 -3.21
C ASP A 60 -26.62 -35.40 -4.38
N GLY A 61 -26.24 -35.74 -5.61
CA GLY A 61 -27.00 -35.37 -6.81
C GLY A 61 -26.20 -35.38 -8.11
N ASP A 62 -25.97 -36.59 -8.60
CA ASP A 62 -25.59 -36.97 -9.98
C ASP A 62 -26.06 -36.01 -11.10
N THR A 63 -25.14 -35.55 -11.95
CA THR A 63 -25.25 -35.57 -13.43
C THR A 63 -24.00 -35.01 -14.10
N GLY A 64 -23.36 -35.84 -14.94
CA GLY A 64 -22.17 -35.48 -15.72
C GLY A 64 -22.43 -34.58 -16.92
N GLY A 65 -21.34 -34.00 -17.45
CA GLY A 65 -21.33 -33.31 -18.74
C GLY A 65 -20.07 -32.47 -18.92
N GLY A 66 -19.16 -32.91 -19.79
CA GLY A 66 -17.84 -32.32 -20.00
C GLY A 66 -17.81 -30.94 -20.66
N GLY A 67 -16.69 -30.25 -20.46
CA GLY A 67 -16.35 -29.00 -21.12
C GLY A 67 -14.95 -28.53 -20.70
N THR A 68 -13.92 -29.11 -21.32
CA THR A 68 -12.51 -28.75 -21.12
C THR A 68 -12.21 -27.41 -21.82
N GLY A 69 -12.58 -26.31 -21.18
CA GLY A 69 -12.09 -24.96 -21.50
C GLY A 69 -10.89 -24.67 -20.61
N GLY A 70 -9.68 -24.93 -21.11
CA GLY A 70 -8.44 -24.62 -20.41
C GLY A 70 -8.28 -23.11 -20.25
N SER A 71 -8.76 -22.57 -19.14
CA SER A 71 -8.34 -21.27 -18.63
C SER A 71 -6.94 -21.46 -18.05
N THR A 72 -5.93 -21.05 -18.80
CA THR A 72 -4.57 -20.92 -18.27
C THR A 72 -4.55 -19.73 -17.32
N THR A 73 -4.95 -19.96 -16.07
CA THR A 73 -4.58 -19.09 -14.97
C THR A 73 -3.05 -19.07 -14.93
N PRO A 74 -2.38 -17.91 -15.04
CA PRO A 74 -0.93 -17.86 -14.93
C PRO A 74 -0.58 -18.39 -13.54
N THR A 75 0.06 -19.55 -13.49
CA THR A 75 0.65 -20.06 -12.25
C THR A 75 1.87 -19.19 -11.97
N SER A 76 1.68 -18.10 -11.23
CA SER A 76 2.78 -17.33 -10.67
C SER A 76 3.61 -18.29 -9.82
N THR A 77 4.84 -18.56 -10.26
CA THR A 77 5.76 -19.37 -9.47
C THR A 77 6.16 -18.52 -8.27
N PRO A 78 5.98 -18.98 -7.01
CA PRO A 78 6.41 -18.23 -5.85
C PRO A 78 7.88 -17.83 -5.98
N GLY A 79 8.15 -16.52 -5.95
CA GLY A 79 9.49 -15.94 -6.12
C GLY A 79 9.90 -15.62 -7.58
N ALA A 80 9.02 -15.82 -8.57
CA ALA A 80 9.23 -15.26 -9.89
C ALA A 80 8.82 -13.77 -9.93
N LEU A 81 9.60 -12.98 -10.66
CA LEU A 81 9.26 -11.60 -10.97
C LEU A 81 8.06 -11.59 -11.94
N ASP A 82 6.93 -11.08 -11.46
CA ASP A 82 5.68 -10.96 -12.22
C ASP A 82 5.36 -9.47 -12.32
N LEU A 83 5.46 -8.93 -13.53
CA LEU A 83 5.36 -7.50 -13.77
C LEU A 83 4.23 -7.22 -14.78
N PRO A 84 3.48 -6.11 -14.59
CA PRO A 84 2.49 -5.68 -15.56
C PRO A 84 3.08 -5.52 -16.97
N GLU A 85 2.23 -5.68 -17.97
CA GLU A 85 2.64 -5.53 -19.37
C GLU A 85 3.32 -4.16 -19.62
N GLY A 86 4.44 -4.19 -20.34
CA GLY A 86 5.23 -2.99 -20.65
C GLY A 86 6.20 -2.55 -19.54
N VAL A 87 6.17 -3.18 -18.37
CA VAL A 87 7.15 -2.93 -17.29
C VAL A 87 8.36 -3.84 -17.46
N SER A 88 9.53 -3.23 -17.70
CA SER A 88 10.79 -3.99 -17.79
C SER A 88 11.36 -4.28 -16.39
N ARG A 89 12.18 -5.34 -16.29
CA ARG A 89 12.94 -5.62 -15.06
C ARG A 89 13.81 -4.43 -14.63
N GLU A 90 14.45 -3.76 -15.57
CA GLU A 90 15.29 -2.59 -15.26
C GLU A 90 14.46 -1.45 -14.67
N PHE A 91 13.26 -1.20 -15.22
CA PHE A 91 12.33 -0.22 -14.67
C PHE A 91 11.94 -0.59 -13.23
N ALA A 92 11.60 -1.86 -12.99
CA ALA A 92 11.22 -2.32 -11.67
C ALA A 92 12.34 -2.17 -10.64
N LEU A 93 13.57 -2.56 -10.99
CA LEU A 93 14.74 -2.40 -10.13
C LEU A 93 15.10 -0.93 -9.89
N ARG A 94 14.87 -0.06 -10.87
CA ARG A 94 15.02 1.39 -10.72
C ARG A 94 14.01 1.93 -9.72
N THR A 95 12.72 1.65 -9.89
CA THR A 95 11.66 2.07 -8.96
C THR A 95 11.96 1.60 -7.53
N TRP A 96 12.41 0.35 -7.37
CA TRP A 96 12.87 -0.15 -6.07
C TRP A 96 13.99 0.71 -5.48
N ALA A 97 15.07 0.93 -6.23
CA ALA A 97 16.24 1.67 -5.77
C ALA A 97 15.90 3.13 -5.40
N GLU A 98 15.01 3.76 -6.18
CA GLU A 98 14.55 5.13 -5.96
C GLU A 98 13.70 5.26 -4.69
N GLN A 99 12.83 4.28 -4.41
CA GLN A 99 12.09 4.24 -3.15
C GLN A 99 12.99 3.94 -1.95
N VAL A 100 14.03 3.11 -2.10
CA VAL A 100 15.08 2.93 -1.07
C VAL A 100 15.80 4.27 -0.81
N GLN A 101 16.16 5.04 -1.83
CA GLN A 101 16.73 6.38 -1.62
C GLN A 101 15.75 7.35 -0.97
N SER A 102 14.44 7.10 -1.09
CA SER A 102 13.36 7.90 -0.51
C SER A 102 13.02 7.52 0.95
N GLN A 103 13.74 6.59 1.59
CA GLN A 103 13.36 6.04 2.90
C GLN A 103 13.15 7.08 4.00
N VAL A 104 14.01 8.09 4.09
CA VAL A 104 13.86 9.15 5.09
C VAL A 104 12.53 9.87 4.93
N ASN A 105 12.13 10.10 3.67
CA ASN A 105 10.93 10.83 3.31
C ASN A 105 9.68 9.98 3.54
N ILE A 106 9.71 8.72 3.10
CA ILE A 106 8.65 7.73 3.36
C ILE A 106 8.49 7.51 4.86
N GLY A 107 9.59 7.37 5.60
CA GLY A 107 9.61 7.21 7.05
C GLY A 107 8.88 8.33 7.78
N LYS A 108 9.09 9.60 7.39
CA LYS A 108 8.36 10.74 7.99
C LYS A 108 6.86 10.69 7.74
N LEU A 109 6.46 10.32 6.52
CA LEU A 109 5.06 10.13 6.19
C LEU A 109 4.45 9.03 7.08
N LEU A 110 5.14 7.89 7.20
CA LEU A 110 4.67 6.74 7.99
C LEU A 110 4.80 6.93 9.51
N ASN A 111 5.59 7.88 9.98
CA ASN A 111 5.69 8.25 11.39
C ASN A 111 4.61 9.28 11.78
N GLY A 112 3.77 9.72 10.84
CA GLY A 112 2.78 10.77 11.08
C GLY A 112 3.40 12.15 11.30
N GLU A 113 4.66 12.34 10.92
CA GLU A 113 5.34 13.64 11.01
C GLU A 113 4.86 14.59 9.90
N VAL A 114 4.36 14.06 8.79
CA VAL A 114 3.77 14.84 7.70
C VAL A 114 2.28 15.05 7.95
N ARG A 115 1.83 16.30 7.82
CA ARG A 115 0.41 16.69 7.91
C ARG A 115 -0.20 17.02 6.58
N GLU A 116 0.56 17.60 5.68
CA GLU A 116 0.03 18.12 4.42
C GLU A 116 1.07 18.09 3.32
N LEU A 117 0.67 17.68 2.12
CA LEU A 117 1.44 17.76 0.88
C LEU A 117 0.69 18.70 -0.07
N ARG A 118 1.22 19.90 -0.32
CA ARG A 118 0.65 20.84 -1.29
C ARG A 118 1.39 20.77 -2.60
N PHE A 119 0.71 20.44 -3.69
CA PHE A 119 1.32 20.29 -5.00
C PHE A 119 1.36 21.64 -5.74
N GLY A 120 2.47 21.88 -6.43
CA GLY A 120 2.76 23.08 -7.19
C GLY A 120 2.72 22.80 -8.69
N SER A 121 3.77 23.20 -9.40
CA SER A 121 3.88 22.93 -10.83
C SER A 121 4.28 21.48 -11.12
N ASN A 122 3.70 20.98 -12.19
CA ASN A 122 4.07 19.75 -12.89
C ASN A 122 5.09 20.11 -14.00
N SER A 123 6.09 19.26 -14.18
CA SER A 123 7.07 19.37 -15.26
C SER A 123 7.50 17.97 -15.67
N GLY A 124 7.42 17.67 -16.95
CA GLY A 124 7.70 16.33 -17.43
C GLY A 124 7.56 16.18 -18.92
N ASP A 125 7.59 14.93 -19.35
CA ASP A 125 7.20 14.48 -20.69
C ASP A 125 6.19 13.34 -20.58
N ASN A 126 5.90 12.67 -21.70
CA ASN A 126 4.90 11.59 -21.74
C ASN A 126 5.32 10.34 -20.94
N TYR A 127 6.55 10.27 -20.45
CA TYR A 127 7.12 9.11 -19.78
C TYR A 127 7.56 9.40 -18.35
N ALA A 128 7.75 10.66 -17.98
CA ALA A 128 8.15 11.05 -16.63
C ALA A 128 7.50 12.37 -16.24
N GLU A 129 6.92 12.41 -15.05
CA GLU A 129 6.28 13.59 -14.49
C GLU A 129 6.88 13.92 -13.13
N LYS A 130 7.29 15.18 -12.97
CA LYS A 130 7.84 15.71 -11.73
C LYS A 130 6.91 16.76 -11.16
N MET A 131 6.36 16.48 -10.00
CA MET A 131 5.49 17.40 -9.28
C MET A 131 6.25 18.06 -8.14
N THR A 132 6.38 19.38 -8.18
CA THR A 132 6.87 20.12 -7.01
C THR A 132 5.81 20.09 -5.91
N MET A 133 6.24 20.08 -4.65
CA MET A 133 5.35 20.14 -3.50
C MET A 133 5.94 20.97 -2.36
N THR A 134 5.07 21.42 -1.46
CA THR A 134 5.42 21.92 -0.13
C THR A 134 4.85 20.96 0.91
N VAL A 135 5.73 20.40 1.72
CA VAL A 135 5.38 19.48 2.80
C VAL A 135 5.26 20.27 4.09
N LYS A 136 4.14 20.14 4.79
CA LYS A 136 3.97 20.66 6.15
C LYS A 136 4.06 19.55 7.17
N PHE A 137 4.85 19.78 8.20
CA PHE A 137 5.08 18.81 9.26
C PHE A 137 4.20 19.09 10.49
N ALA A 138 4.05 18.08 11.35
CA ALA A 138 3.25 18.13 12.56
C ALA A 138 3.78 19.12 13.61
N ASP A 139 5.07 19.44 13.56
CA ASP A 139 5.70 20.45 14.41
C ASP A 139 5.50 21.90 13.90
N GLY A 140 4.77 22.08 12.81
CA GLY A 140 4.49 23.37 12.18
C GLY A 140 5.56 23.83 11.18
N THR A 141 6.68 23.11 11.05
CA THR A 141 7.69 23.41 10.03
C THR A 141 7.20 23.02 8.63
N SER A 142 7.87 23.52 7.60
CA SER A 142 7.53 23.19 6.22
C SER A 142 8.76 23.15 5.34
N ALA A 143 8.71 22.35 4.29
CA ALA A 143 9.83 22.23 3.39
C ALA A 143 9.44 21.86 1.94
N PRO A 144 10.19 22.31 0.92
CA PRO A 144 9.88 22.05 -0.47
C PRO A 144 10.36 20.66 -0.88
N GLY A 145 9.55 19.92 -1.63
CA GLY A 145 9.93 18.63 -2.18
C GLY A 145 9.38 18.32 -3.55
N GLU A 146 9.59 17.09 -3.99
CA GLU A 146 9.22 16.63 -5.32
C GLU A 146 8.69 15.17 -5.27
N LEU A 147 7.59 14.91 -5.98
CA LEU A 147 7.08 13.57 -6.27
C LEU A 147 7.40 13.25 -7.73
N TYR A 148 8.01 12.10 -7.97
CA TYR A 148 8.36 11.62 -9.30
C TYR A 148 7.44 10.46 -9.68
N LEU A 149 6.74 10.62 -10.80
CA LEU A 149 6.02 9.55 -11.47
C LEU A 149 6.72 9.20 -12.77
N ARG A 150 6.72 7.92 -13.13
CA ARG A 150 7.26 7.45 -14.40
C ARG A 150 6.29 6.48 -15.06
N LYS A 151 6.12 6.59 -16.37
CA LYS A 151 5.26 5.73 -17.17
C LYS A 151 6.05 4.51 -17.66
N ALA A 152 5.45 3.32 -17.56
CA ALA A 152 5.90 2.10 -18.21
C ALA A 152 4.69 1.36 -18.78
N GLY A 153 4.76 0.99 -20.06
CA GLY A 153 3.56 0.62 -20.81
C GLY A 153 2.54 1.77 -20.77
N GLU A 154 1.30 1.45 -20.38
CA GLU A 154 0.23 2.44 -20.23
C GLU A 154 0.07 2.98 -18.80
N ASN A 155 0.85 2.46 -17.85
CA ASN A 155 0.66 2.75 -16.43
C ASN A 155 1.71 3.74 -15.90
N TRP A 156 1.28 4.64 -15.04
CA TRP A 156 2.11 5.49 -14.19
C TRP A 156 2.46 4.79 -12.89
N TYR A 157 3.71 4.96 -12.47
CA TYR A 157 4.26 4.41 -11.24
C TYR A 157 4.98 5.49 -10.44
N VAL A 158 4.88 5.42 -9.12
CA VAL A 158 5.68 6.24 -8.19
C VAL A 158 7.12 5.76 -8.24
N GLU A 159 7.99 6.60 -8.78
CA GLU A 159 9.44 6.37 -8.77
C GLU A 159 10.01 6.69 -7.38
N GLY A 160 9.65 7.85 -6.80
CA GLY A 160 10.13 8.21 -5.47
C GLY A 160 9.68 9.60 -4.99
N LEU A 161 10.07 9.90 -3.76
CA LEU A 161 9.87 11.20 -3.10
C LEU A 161 11.24 11.80 -2.83
N ARG A 162 11.60 12.88 -3.53
CA ARG A 162 12.93 13.50 -3.42
C ARG A 162 12.85 14.94 -2.92
N GLY A 163 13.91 15.33 -2.24
CA GLY A 163 14.10 16.68 -1.71
C GLY A 163 13.03 17.03 -0.70
N MET A 164 13.41 17.40 0.52
CA MET A 164 12.48 18.17 1.37
C MET A 164 13.23 19.33 2.03
N ARG A 165 14.24 19.93 1.36
CA ARG A 165 15.08 20.97 1.98
C ARG A 165 15.64 21.95 0.95
N LYS A 166 15.59 23.26 1.25
CA LYS A 166 16.39 24.31 0.56
C LYS A 166 17.46 24.97 1.46
N ALA A 167 17.26 24.99 2.79
CA ALA A 167 18.19 25.56 3.78
C ALA A 167 17.99 24.88 5.15
N VAL A 168 18.70 25.28 6.21
CA VAL A 168 18.33 24.90 7.60
C VAL A 168 16.93 25.47 7.86
N MET A 169 15.94 24.59 8.07
CA MET A 169 14.53 24.98 8.26
C MET A 169 14.09 24.82 9.72
N GLY A 170 14.84 24.07 10.54
CA GLY A 170 14.48 23.71 11.90
C GLY A 170 13.59 22.46 11.96
N GLY A 171 13.62 21.75 13.10
CA GLY A 171 12.64 20.71 13.43
C GLY A 171 12.67 19.46 12.53
N SER A 172 11.50 18.86 12.31
CA SER A 172 11.33 17.66 11.45
C SER A 172 11.77 17.91 10.00
N ALA A 173 11.77 19.17 9.54
CA ALA A 173 12.26 19.56 8.22
C ALA A 173 13.80 19.56 8.08
N ASP A 174 14.57 19.39 9.16
CA ASP A 174 16.05 19.33 9.06
C ASP A 174 16.59 17.91 8.80
N SER A 175 15.81 16.87 9.13
CA SER A 175 16.22 15.46 8.96
C SER A 175 15.89 14.87 7.60
N VAL A 176 15.28 15.65 6.71
CA VAL A 176 15.00 15.23 5.32
C VAL A 176 16.16 15.55 4.38
N GLY A 177 16.35 14.68 3.39
CA GLY A 177 17.49 14.73 2.47
C GLY A 177 17.56 16.01 1.64
N ARG A 178 18.77 16.57 1.50
CA ARG A 178 19.13 17.59 0.52
C ARG A 178 19.54 16.88 -0.76
N ALA A 179 18.87 17.14 -1.88
CA ALA A 179 19.41 16.79 -3.19
C ALA A 179 20.41 17.89 -3.60
N GLU A 180 21.65 17.86 -3.08
CA GLU A 180 22.73 18.72 -3.63
C GLU A 180 23.21 18.18 -4.97
N SER A 181 23.19 16.86 -5.08
CA SER A 181 23.45 16.07 -6.26
C SER A 181 22.86 14.70 -5.96
N ASP A 182 22.00 14.19 -6.83
CA ASP A 182 21.53 12.81 -6.67
C ASP A 182 22.75 11.90 -6.85
N PRO A 183 23.14 11.12 -5.81
CA PRO A 183 24.20 10.15 -6.00
C PRO A 183 23.79 9.22 -7.15
N PRO A 184 24.74 8.77 -7.99
CA PRO A 184 24.39 7.92 -9.11
C PRO A 184 23.60 6.70 -8.60
N LEU A 185 22.38 6.55 -9.10
CA LEU A 185 21.51 5.43 -8.75
C LEU A 185 22.18 4.14 -9.19
N ARG A 186 22.52 3.28 -8.22
CA ARG A 186 22.99 1.92 -8.48
C ARG A 186 21.80 0.99 -8.43
N LEU A 187 21.50 0.33 -9.54
CA LEU A 187 20.46 -0.68 -9.59
C LEU A 187 20.93 -1.90 -8.79
N PRO A 188 20.12 -2.42 -7.86
CA PRO A 188 20.45 -3.66 -7.15
C PRO A 188 20.39 -4.84 -8.11
N ASP A 189 21.13 -5.90 -7.79
CA ASP A 189 20.90 -7.20 -8.39
C ASP A 189 19.53 -7.72 -7.95
N ILE A 190 18.83 -8.47 -8.82
CA ILE A 190 17.51 -9.01 -8.50
C ILE A 190 17.52 -9.89 -7.23
N SER A 191 18.65 -10.55 -6.93
CA SER A 191 18.84 -11.35 -5.71
C SER A 191 18.92 -10.53 -4.42
N GLN A 192 19.05 -9.20 -4.51
CA GLN A 192 19.07 -8.27 -3.37
C GLN A 192 17.70 -7.63 -3.12
N VAL A 193 16.71 -7.98 -3.94
CA VAL A 193 15.36 -7.42 -3.91
C VAL A 193 14.38 -8.48 -3.42
N ASP A 194 13.46 -8.06 -2.57
CA ASP A 194 12.31 -8.87 -2.19
C ASP A 194 11.31 -8.86 -3.36
N ILE A 195 11.29 -9.94 -4.14
CA ILE A 195 10.47 -10.06 -5.34
C ILE A 195 8.97 -9.97 -5.01
N GLY A 196 8.54 -10.49 -3.85
CA GLY A 196 7.14 -10.41 -3.44
C GLY A 196 6.70 -8.98 -3.19
N VAL A 197 7.54 -8.20 -2.49
CA VAL A 197 7.29 -6.76 -2.31
C VAL A 197 7.33 -6.02 -3.65
N LEU A 198 8.27 -6.35 -4.54
CA LEU A 198 8.36 -5.70 -5.85
C LEU A 198 7.11 -5.95 -6.69
N ASN A 199 6.65 -7.20 -6.81
CA ASN A 199 5.40 -7.53 -7.51
C ASN A 199 4.21 -6.77 -6.89
N THR A 200 4.10 -6.78 -5.55
CA THR A 200 3.03 -6.07 -4.82
C THR A 200 2.99 -4.57 -5.17
N ILE A 201 4.14 -3.91 -5.25
CA ILE A 201 4.20 -2.48 -5.63
C ILE A 201 3.63 -2.30 -7.03
N PHE A 202 4.08 -3.09 -8.00
CA PHE A 202 3.69 -2.91 -9.39
C PHE A 202 2.22 -3.28 -9.64
N ASP A 203 1.73 -4.35 -9.03
CA ASP A 203 0.32 -4.77 -9.17
C ASP A 203 -0.62 -3.75 -8.54
N GLN A 204 -0.32 -3.31 -7.32
CA GLN A 204 -1.16 -2.33 -6.62
C GLN A 204 -1.14 -0.97 -7.33
N GLN A 205 0.01 -0.51 -7.85
CA GLN A 205 0.03 0.75 -8.59
C GLN A 205 -0.66 0.63 -9.96
N ALA A 206 -0.48 -0.48 -10.69
CA ALA A 206 -1.19 -0.74 -11.94
C ALA A 206 -2.71 -0.78 -11.75
N ALA A 207 -3.20 -1.31 -10.62
CA ALA A 207 -4.64 -1.34 -10.32
C ALA A 207 -5.24 0.03 -9.94
N ASN A 208 -4.43 1.08 -9.75
CA ASN A 208 -4.89 2.38 -9.22
C ASN A 208 -4.53 3.58 -10.12
N GLN A 209 -4.47 3.36 -11.44
CA GLN A 209 -4.13 4.39 -12.43
C GLN A 209 -4.93 5.69 -12.35
N PRO A 210 -6.26 5.69 -12.11
CA PRO A 210 -7.03 6.95 -12.09
C PRO A 210 -6.47 8.01 -11.13
N VAL A 211 -5.92 7.58 -9.99
CA VAL A 211 -5.30 8.51 -9.02
C VAL A 211 -4.02 9.12 -9.58
N PHE A 212 -3.19 8.33 -10.25
CA PHE A 212 -1.95 8.81 -10.85
C PHE A 212 -2.21 9.72 -12.05
N GLU A 213 -3.23 9.42 -12.86
CA GLU A 213 -3.68 10.29 -13.95
C GLU A 213 -4.11 11.67 -13.42
N ASP A 214 -4.82 11.72 -12.29
CA ASP A 214 -5.19 13.00 -11.64
C ASP A 214 -3.98 13.79 -11.14
N TYR A 215 -2.94 13.10 -10.63
CA TYR A 215 -1.67 13.75 -10.28
C TYR A 215 -0.97 14.32 -11.50
N VAL A 216 -0.84 13.54 -12.57
CA VAL A 216 -0.17 13.95 -13.82
C VAL A 216 -0.90 15.12 -14.48
N ALA A 217 -2.23 15.10 -14.48
CA ALA A 217 -3.07 16.20 -14.95
C ALA A 217 -3.03 17.46 -14.04
N GLY A 218 -2.39 17.36 -12.87
CA GLY A 218 -2.33 18.43 -11.88
C GLY A 218 -3.69 18.76 -11.29
N ASN A 219 -4.61 17.79 -11.23
CA ASN A 219 -5.92 17.94 -10.60
C ASN A 219 -5.80 17.90 -9.08
N VAL A 220 -4.87 17.09 -8.55
CA VAL A 220 -4.59 17.02 -7.12
C VAL A 220 -3.76 18.23 -6.68
N THR A 221 -4.32 19.07 -5.82
CA THR A 221 -3.67 20.30 -5.33
C THR A 221 -3.12 20.16 -3.92
N CYS A 222 -3.73 19.30 -3.11
CA CYS A 222 -3.32 19.08 -1.73
C CYS A 222 -3.72 17.68 -1.25
N VAL A 223 -2.90 17.09 -0.39
CA VAL A 223 -3.21 15.87 0.36
C VAL A 223 -2.99 16.15 1.84
N SER A 224 -4.06 16.10 2.63
CA SER A 224 -4.00 16.16 4.09
C SER A 224 -3.89 14.76 4.67
N ILE A 225 -2.99 14.57 5.62
CA ILE A 225 -2.78 13.31 6.32
C ILE A 225 -3.68 13.27 7.56
N ASP A 226 -4.67 12.39 7.52
CA ASP A 226 -5.66 12.26 8.59
C ASP A 226 -5.12 11.37 9.72
N GLY A 227 -4.35 10.34 9.38
CA GLY A 227 -3.73 9.44 10.34
C GLY A 227 -2.96 8.31 9.69
N VAL A 228 -2.12 7.64 10.48
CA VAL A 228 -1.34 6.47 10.05
C VAL A 228 -1.63 5.30 10.98
N VAL A 229 -1.97 4.16 10.39
CA VAL A 229 -2.17 2.89 11.08
C VAL A 229 -1.09 1.92 10.62
N ARG A 230 -0.27 1.42 11.55
CA ARG A 230 0.76 0.42 11.27
C ARG A 230 0.28 -0.97 11.66
N GLY A 231 0.41 -1.90 10.73
CA GLY A 231 0.33 -3.33 10.95
C GLY A 231 1.70 -3.99 10.75
N PRO A 232 1.78 -5.33 10.88
CA PRO A 232 2.97 -6.09 10.52
C PRO A 232 3.28 -5.87 9.03
N ARG A 233 4.47 -5.33 8.73
CA ARG A 233 4.97 -5.10 7.36
C ARG A 233 4.09 -4.28 6.42
N THR A 234 3.03 -3.66 6.95
CA THR A 234 2.09 -2.84 6.19
C THR A 234 1.75 -1.60 7.00
N ALA A 235 1.64 -0.46 6.33
CA ALA A 235 1.18 0.77 6.93
C ALA A 235 0.16 1.44 6.02
N THR A 236 -0.94 1.89 6.61
CA THR A 236 -2.03 2.55 5.89
C THR A 236 -2.13 3.99 6.37
N ILE A 237 -2.06 4.92 5.43
CA ILE A 237 -2.22 6.35 5.67
C ILE A 237 -3.62 6.73 5.19
N ALA A 238 -4.48 7.10 6.13
CA ALA A 238 -5.74 7.74 5.82
C ALA A 238 -5.46 9.20 5.45
N ALA A 239 -6.04 9.64 4.34
CA ALA A 239 -5.81 10.99 3.83
C ALA A 239 -7.10 11.62 3.27
N THR A 240 -7.06 12.93 3.11
CA THR A 240 -8.05 13.70 2.34
C THR A 240 -7.34 14.35 1.17
N MET A 241 -7.77 14.03 -0.04
CA MET A 241 -7.27 14.58 -1.29
C MET A 241 -8.16 15.76 -1.71
N TYR A 242 -7.54 16.90 -1.97
CA TYR A 242 -8.19 18.10 -2.47
C TYR A 242 -7.83 18.25 -3.94
N GLU A 243 -8.84 18.07 -4.78
CA GLU A 243 -8.75 18.25 -6.21
C GLU A 243 -9.36 19.61 -6.59
N LYS A 244 -9.15 20.04 -7.83
CA LYS A 244 -9.65 21.34 -8.31
C LYS A 244 -11.16 21.50 -8.08
N ASP A 245 -11.92 20.43 -8.29
CA ASP A 245 -13.38 20.45 -8.31
C ASP A 245 -14.04 19.60 -7.21
N GLU A 246 -13.25 18.80 -6.46
CA GLU A 246 -13.78 17.93 -5.42
C GLU A 246 -12.83 17.70 -4.25
N THR A 247 -13.37 17.18 -3.14
CA THR A 247 -12.60 16.72 -2.00
C THR A 247 -12.95 15.27 -1.74
N VAL A 248 -11.96 14.39 -1.79
CA VAL A 248 -12.15 12.94 -1.79
C VAL A 248 -11.35 12.33 -0.64
N LYS A 249 -11.91 11.34 0.04
CA LYS A 249 -11.14 10.52 0.97
C LYS A 249 -10.17 9.65 0.19
N ALA A 250 -8.96 9.52 0.69
CA ALA A 250 -7.90 8.77 0.03
C ALA A 250 -7.19 7.87 1.03
N GLU A 251 -6.54 6.85 0.50
CA GLU A 251 -5.71 5.94 1.26
C GLU A 251 -4.40 5.70 0.51
N ILE A 252 -3.29 5.79 1.24
CA ILE A 252 -1.97 5.41 0.75
C ILE A 252 -1.51 4.21 1.56
N VAL A 253 -1.11 3.12 0.89
CA VAL A 253 -0.57 1.92 1.55
C VAL A 253 0.91 1.81 1.25
N ALA A 254 1.67 1.57 2.31
CA ALA A 254 3.06 1.17 2.23
C ALA A 254 3.24 -0.26 2.73
N VAL A 255 4.18 -0.98 2.12
CA VAL A 255 4.62 -2.32 2.52
C VAL A 255 6.10 -2.30 2.89
N SER A 256 6.54 -3.19 3.77
CA SER A 256 7.93 -3.25 4.21
C SER A 256 8.60 -4.60 3.95
N THR A 257 9.92 -4.53 3.82
CA THR A 257 10.81 -5.69 3.88
C THR A 257 12.11 -5.33 4.59
N THR A 258 12.91 -6.33 4.91
CA THR A 258 14.24 -6.13 5.49
C THR A 258 15.28 -6.18 4.40
N VAL A 259 16.01 -5.08 4.20
CA VAL A 259 17.15 -5.01 3.28
C VAL A 259 18.39 -4.75 4.11
N SER A 260 19.39 -5.64 4.02
CA SER A 260 20.64 -5.50 4.76
C SER A 260 20.48 -5.34 6.29
N GLY A 261 19.42 -5.92 6.86
CA GLY A 261 19.11 -5.86 8.29
C GLY A 261 18.30 -4.64 8.74
N GLU A 262 17.94 -3.74 7.82
CA GLU A 262 17.11 -2.57 8.10
C GLU A 262 15.73 -2.72 7.45
N GLU A 263 14.68 -2.31 8.17
CA GLU A 263 13.34 -2.24 7.59
C GLU A 263 13.27 -1.10 6.57
N GLN A 264 12.88 -1.44 5.34
CA GLN A 264 12.65 -0.51 4.25
C GLN A 264 11.17 -0.52 3.89
N TRP A 265 10.58 0.66 3.70
CA TRP A 265 9.19 0.88 3.38
C TRP A 265 9.01 1.36 1.94
N PHE A 266 7.99 0.84 1.26
CA PHE A 266 7.70 1.11 -0.14
C PHE A 266 6.24 1.51 -0.30
N LEU A 267 5.97 2.58 -1.04
CA LEU A 267 4.62 3.02 -1.39
C LEU A 267 4.06 2.10 -2.47
N ALA A 268 3.05 1.31 -2.12
CA ALA A 268 2.47 0.29 -3.00
C ALA A 268 1.13 0.72 -3.58
N ARG A 269 0.28 1.43 -2.83
CA ARG A 269 -1.06 1.79 -3.30
C ARG A 269 -1.40 3.23 -2.99
N PHE A 270 -2.10 3.87 -3.92
CA PHE A 270 -2.77 5.16 -3.75
C PHE A 270 -4.18 4.99 -4.28
N ARG A 271 -5.20 5.11 -3.43
CA ARG A 271 -6.60 4.96 -3.87
C ARG A 271 -7.47 6.11 -3.38
N LYS A 272 -8.47 6.47 -4.19
CA LYS A 272 -9.65 7.20 -3.73
C LYS A 272 -10.57 6.21 -3.02
N VAL A 273 -11.07 6.60 -1.85
CA VAL A 273 -12.06 5.84 -1.08
C VAL A 273 -13.42 6.40 -1.45
N ALA A 274 -14.26 5.58 -2.07
CA ALA A 274 -15.62 5.97 -2.43
C ALA A 274 -16.35 6.50 -1.19
N THR A 275 -16.85 7.73 -1.26
CA THR A 275 -17.70 8.26 -0.20
C THR A 275 -19.06 7.58 -0.34
N ALA A 276 -19.52 6.88 0.69
CA ALA A 276 -20.88 6.34 0.71
C ALA A 276 -21.85 7.52 0.49
N LYS A 277 -22.61 7.47 -0.60
CA LYS A 277 -23.67 8.45 -0.90
C LYS A 277 -24.88 8.21 -0.02
#